data_AF-A0A353QYK1-F1
#
_entry.id   AF-A0A353QYK1-F1
#
_cell.length_a   1.000
_cell.length_b   1.000
_cell.length_c   1.000
_cell.angle_alpha   90.00
_cell.angle_beta   90.00
_cell.angle_gamma   90.00
#
_symmetry.space_group_name_H-M   'P 1'
#
loop_
_entity.id
_entity.type
_entity.pdbx_description
1 polymer ?
#
loop_
_entity_poly.entity_id
_entity_poly.type
_entity_poly.pdbx_seq_one_letter_code
_entity_poly.pdbx_strand_id
1 'polypeptide(L)'
;MLYGTTQNYYQPTSNYSQQNYYQPNTSNMYSNPFISSAMQPLPTYQTQNTTSLYNQSYSTMFPQQSYATQNYNYSPVQQQSSSINPMLMNILSMLMSFLPMLLGRNSQQLNPVSPTPVYATPGTDEVVTTPVEDQPVTANNFFQKFMQELIGLNGQKEKDAAQDTKIADVETKNAAQDTAIAANTAAIAANDEKDTVQDTKIADVETKNTAQDTEITGLKTQIAELKTLLAQNTAKDTAQDAAIDELKTPEFLAKNLSSAELNWLKSSNVDLTQVATDGSPTYLVAKGQQDGKYHIYKQYNKAQYKSVISVPQGNNYLYTTDVASNKNMANIAKSIGGDFVINQGKYTTGSPLILDTNENGTVEAQQGIGVDIDQNGAADGAAVNGDKMLAMSDANGNGKIDGTEVFGNETINPFTGEKIEATNGFESLKQVAISAEAKTGATIIEDNKVNVVKLQEALKSIGSNLGLISDSNVTELESLGNVSKIGLTYEDKNDDLEYIESNINNSSVSLQNGSYETTEGKTNKVDDVWFKLA
;
A
#
# COMPACT_ATOMS: atom_id res chain seq x y z
N MET A 1 75.61 -5.70 -26.04
CA MET A 1 76.52 -4.78 -25.31
C MET A 1 75.80 -3.44 -25.24
N LEU A 2 75.40 -2.85 -24.11
CA LEU A 2 75.57 -3.14 -22.68
C LEU A 2 74.24 -2.91 -21.95
N TYR A 3 74.08 -3.65 -20.86
CA TYR A 3 73.05 -3.52 -19.82
C TYR A 3 73.16 -2.20 -19.03
N GLY A 4 72.05 -1.77 -18.42
CA GLY A 4 72.05 -0.80 -17.32
C GLY A 4 70.76 -0.87 -16.52
N THR A 5 70.76 -1.69 -15.46
CA THR A 5 69.73 -1.79 -14.41
C THR A 5 69.96 -0.75 -13.33
N THR A 6 68.92 -0.09 -12.84
CA THR A 6 68.92 0.56 -11.52
C THR A 6 67.65 0.23 -10.74
N GLN A 7 67.86 -0.55 -9.69
CA GLN A 7 67.01 -0.72 -8.52
C GLN A 7 66.94 0.60 -7.73
N ASN A 8 65.78 0.92 -7.14
CA ASN A 8 65.73 1.84 -6.01
C ASN A 8 64.69 1.40 -4.97
N TYR A 9 65.09 1.63 -3.73
CA TYR A 9 64.63 1.03 -2.49
C TYR A 9 63.25 1.53 -2.02
N TYR A 10 62.46 0.59 -1.49
CA TYR A 10 61.28 0.82 -0.67
C TYR A 10 61.71 1.18 0.77
N GLN A 11 61.16 2.25 1.33
CA GLN A 11 61.19 2.60 2.75
C GLN A 11 59.75 2.95 3.17
N PRO A 12 59.17 2.29 4.20
CA PRO A 12 57.84 2.65 4.69
C PRO A 12 57.94 3.69 5.81
N THR A 13 57.36 4.87 5.61
CA THR A 13 57.09 5.84 6.68
C THR A 13 55.63 5.79 7.09
N SER A 14 55.39 5.20 8.26
CA SER A 14 54.15 5.25 9.02
C SER A 14 53.99 6.62 9.70
N ASN A 15 52.91 7.34 9.40
CA ASN A 15 52.47 8.50 10.17
C ASN A 15 51.09 8.21 10.77
N TYR A 16 51.07 8.05 12.10
CA TYR A 16 49.89 8.15 12.94
C TYR A 16 49.50 9.63 13.08
N SER A 17 48.32 10.02 12.61
CA SER A 17 47.69 11.29 12.98
C SER A 17 46.57 11.01 13.99
N GLN A 18 46.72 11.57 15.19
CA GLN A 18 45.73 11.58 16.25
C GLN A 18 44.51 12.41 15.82
N GLN A 19 43.32 11.84 15.86
CA GLN A 19 42.07 12.60 15.77
C GLN A 19 41.61 12.98 17.18
N ASN A 20 41.58 14.29 17.42
CA ASN A 20 40.90 14.92 18.54
C ASN A 20 39.39 14.81 18.35
N TYR A 21 38.68 14.16 19.28
CA TYR A 21 37.23 14.22 19.35
C TYR A 21 36.79 15.54 19.98
N TYR A 22 36.10 16.34 19.16
CA TYR A 22 35.30 17.48 19.57
C TYR A 22 34.11 17.01 20.42
N GLN A 23 33.93 17.57 21.61
CA GLN A 23 32.67 17.49 22.34
C GLN A 23 31.78 18.69 21.97
N PRO A 24 30.50 18.50 21.64
CA PRO A 24 29.51 19.55 21.75
C PRO A 24 28.87 19.53 23.14
N ASN A 25 29.08 20.62 23.84
CA ASN A 25 28.35 21.01 25.03
C ASN A 25 27.16 21.87 24.57
N THR A 26 25.91 21.42 24.80
CA THR A 26 24.76 22.33 24.84
C THR A 26 23.79 21.90 25.94
N SER A 27 23.87 22.65 27.04
CA SER A 27 22.83 22.75 28.06
C SER A 27 21.55 23.42 27.52
N ASN A 28 20.46 23.23 28.27
CA ASN A 28 19.16 23.91 28.23
C ASN A 28 18.06 23.31 27.34
N MET A 29 17.26 22.42 27.92
CA MET A 29 15.81 22.45 27.70
C MET A 29 15.05 22.31 29.02
N TYR A 30 14.05 23.18 29.13
CA TYR A 30 13.16 23.41 30.25
C TYR A 30 12.39 22.16 30.70
N SER A 31 12.25 22.05 32.01
CA SER A 31 11.33 21.20 32.74
C SER A 31 9.86 21.51 32.41
N ASN A 32 9.08 20.51 32.01
CA ASN A 32 7.61 20.53 32.06
C ASN A 32 7.13 19.32 32.88
N PRO A 33 6.48 19.50 34.05
CA PRO A 33 6.21 18.39 34.96
C PRO A 33 4.71 18.04 35.00
N PHE A 34 4.13 17.44 33.96
CA PHE A 34 2.84 16.73 34.11
C PHE A 34 2.68 15.66 33.03
N ILE A 35 2.83 14.39 33.45
CA ILE A 35 2.05 13.18 33.11
C ILE A 35 2.88 12.00 33.64
N SER A 36 2.56 11.55 34.85
CA SER A 36 3.00 10.26 35.39
C SER A 36 1.76 9.37 35.50
N SER A 37 1.61 8.41 34.61
CA SER A 37 0.65 7.30 34.78
C SER A 37 1.06 6.10 33.92
N ALA A 38 1.66 5.12 34.59
CA ALA A 38 1.63 3.67 34.31
C ALA A 38 1.73 3.18 32.85
N MET A 39 2.92 2.75 32.44
CA MET A 39 3.07 1.63 31.51
C MET A 39 3.78 0.48 32.24
N GLN A 40 3.12 -0.68 32.30
CA GLN A 40 3.71 -1.92 32.78
C GLN A 40 4.74 -2.47 31.77
N PRO A 41 5.79 -3.17 32.22
CA PRO A 41 6.79 -3.72 31.32
C PRO A 41 6.25 -4.92 30.53
N LEU A 42 6.53 -4.95 29.24
CA LEU A 42 6.36 -6.11 28.35
C LEU A 42 7.29 -7.26 28.77
N PRO A 43 6.85 -8.53 28.63
CA PRO A 43 7.67 -9.68 28.98
C PRO A 43 8.80 -9.90 27.97
N THR A 44 9.99 -10.14 28.49
CA THR A 44 11.19 -10.54 27.75
C THR A 44 11.04 -11.95 27.17
N TYR A 45 11.17 -12.10 25.85
CA TYR A 45 11.32 -13.41 25.21
C TYR A 45 12.76 -13.91 25.37
N GLN A 46 12.89 -15.11 25.97
CA GLN A 46 14.13 -15.88 25.99
C GLN A 46 14.43 -16.44 24.60
N THR A 47 15.58 -16.08 24.05
CA THR A 47 16.19 -16.75 22.89
C THR A 47 16.80 -18.08 23.34
N GLN A 48 16.23 -19.21 22.91
CA GLN A 48 16.86 -20.51 23.06
C GLN A 48 17.88 -20.76 21.94
N ASN A 49 19.12 -20.99 22.37
CA ASN A 49 20.20 -21.63 21.64
C ASN A 49 19.75 -22.99 21.07
N THR A 50 20.03 -23.24 19.80
CA THR A 50 20.22 -24.62 19.30
C THR A 50 21.45 -24.69 18.41
N THR A 51 22.43 -25.45 18.89
CA THR A 51 23.65 -25.81 18.17
C THR A 51 23.43 -27.18 17.51
N SER A 52 23.75 -27.25 16.21
CA SER A 52 24.29 -28.38 15.42
C SER A 52 23.81 -29.81 15.68
N LEU A 53 23.35 -30.49 14.61
CA LEU A 53 23.80 -31.85 14.28
C LEU A 53 23.66 -32.14 12.77
N TYR A 54 24.77 -32.60 12.21
CA TYR A 54 24.99 -33.01 10.82
C TYR A 54 24.58 -34.49 10.62
N ASN A 55 24.24 -34.84 9.38
CA ASN A 55 24.09 -36.19 8.78
C ASN A 55 22.90 -37.09 9.17
N GLN A 56 21.98 -37.31 8.22
CA GLN A 56 21.72 -38.65 7.61
C GLN A 56 20.69 -38.61 6.47
N SER A 57 21.11 -39.14 5.31
CA SER A 57 20.38 -40.04 4.40
C SER A 57 18.98 -39.68 3.90
N TYR A 58 18.90 -39.30 2.62
CA TYR A 58 17.66 -39.26 1.83
C TYR A 58 17.11 -40.66 1.58
N SER A 59 15.88 -40.92 2.01
CA SER A 59 15.05 -42.04 1.53
C SER A 59 13.66 -41.52 1.19
N THR A 60 13.20 -41.86 0.00
CA THR A 60 11.97 -41.40 -0.65
C THR A 60 10.71 -41.92 0.05
N MET A 61 9.78 -41.03 0.38
CA MET A 61 8.39 -41.39 0.73
C MET A 61 7.40 -40.54 -0.07
N PHE A 62 6.72 -41.19 -1.01
CA PHE A 62 5.46 -40.72 -1.59
C PHE A 62 4.33 -40.93 -0.58
N PRO A 63 3.44 -39.95 -0.35
CA PRO A 63 2.12 -40.25 0.21
C PRO A 63 1.13 -40.55 -0.91
N GLN A 64 0.53 -41.75 -0.86
CA GLN A 64 -0.71 -42.04 -1.58
C GLN A 64 -1.86 -41.26 -0.92
N GLN A 65 -2.52 -40.40 -1.70
CA GLN A 65 -3.84 -39.88 -1.36
C GLN A 65 -4.92 -40.78 -1.95
N SER A 66 -5.75 -41.33 -1.07
CA SER A 66 -6.97 -42.06 -1.37
C SER A 66 -8.11 -41.08 -1.68
N TYR A 67 -8.69 -41.18 -2.86
CA TYR A 67 -9.90 -40.44 -3.25
C TYR A 67 -11.15 -41.08 -2.65
N ALA A 68 -11.86 -40.34 -1.82
CA ALA A 68 -13.24 -40.66 -1.43
C ALA A 68 -14.21 -39.84 -2.30
N THR A 69 -14.98 -40.53 -3.14
CA THR A 69 -16.06 -39.96 -3.95
C THR A 69 -17.25 -39.59 -3.08
N GLN A 70 -17.59 -38.30 -3.00
CA GLN A 70 -18.87 -37.82 -2.48
C GLN A 70 -19.87 -37.64 -3.64
N ASN A 71 -20.93 -38.43 -3.60
CA ASN A 71 -22.10 -38.31 -4.48
C ASN A 71 -22.91 -37.07 -4.08
N TYR A 72 -22.99 -36.07 -4.97
CA TYR A 72 -23.96 -34.99 -4.86
C TYR A 72 -25.18 -35.29 -5.75
N ASN A 73 -26.31 -35.54 -5.08
CA ASN A 73 -27.62 -35.66 -5.69
C ASN A 73 -28.16 -34.25 -6.03
N TYR A 74 -28.37 -33.98 -7.31
CA TYR A 74 -29.04 -32.75 -7.79
C TYR A 74 -30.56 -32.86 -7.58
N SER A 75 -31.16 -31.84 -6.96
CA SER A 75 -32.61 -31.59 -7.01
C SER A 75 -32.89 -30.23 -7.65
N PRO A 76 -33.96 -30.10 -8.47
CA PRO A 76 -34.19 -28.90 -9.25
C PRO A 76 -34.73 -27.73 -8.41
N VAL A 77 -34.26 -26.53 -8.75
CA VAL A 77 -34.59 -25.24 -8.12
C VAL A 77 -36.03 -24.84 -8.45
N GLN A 78 -36.87 -24.69 -7.41
CA GLN A 78 -38.13 -23.95 -7.50
C GLN A 78 -37.84 -22.44 -7.34
N GLN A 79 -38.44 -21.64 -8.23
CA GLN A 79 -38.46 -20.18 -8.16
C GLN A 79 -39.08 -19.72 -6.82
N GLN A 80 -38.27 -19.10 -5.97
CA GLN A 80 -38.75 -18.34 -4.81
C GLN A 80 -38.84 -16.87 -5.17
N SER A 81 -40.07 -16.36 -5.14
CA SER A 81 -40.40 -14.93 -5.09
C SER A 81 -39.68 -14.26 -3.93
N SER A 82 -39.05 -13.12 -4.21
CA SER A 82 -38.33 -12.26 -3.28
C SER A 82 -39.21 -11.88 -2.07
N SER A 83 -38.97 -12.53 -0.93
CA SER A 83 -39.55 -12.14 0.35
C SER A 83 -38.82 -10.92 0.88
N ILE A 84 -39.58 -9.85 1.11
CA ILE A 84 -39.10 -8.67 1.84
C ILE A 84 -38.65 -9.14 3.23
N ASN A 85 -37.42 -8.77 3.59
CA ASN A 85 -36.76 -9.19 4.82
C ASN A 85 -37.68 -8.89 6.03
N PRO A 86 -38.08 -9.90 6.84
CA PRO A 86 -39.03 -9.72 7.95
C PRO A 86 -38.55 -8.70 9.00
N MET A 87 -37.25 -8.43 9.03
CA MET A 87 -36.64 -7.41 9.89
C MET A 87 -37.05 -5.98 9.47
N LEU A 88 -37.19 -5.71 8.17
CA LEU A 88 -37.62 -4.41 7.62
C LEU A 88 -39.11 -4.14 7.91
N MET A 89 -39.96 -5.17 7.87
CA MET A 89 -41.37 -5.07 8.27
C MET A 89 -41.53 -4.77 9.77
N ASN A 90 -40.68 -5.35 10.62
CA ASN A 90 -40.70 -5.07 12.06
C ASN A 90 -40.25 -3.64 12.37
N ILE A 91 -39.24 -3.11 11.68
CA ILE A 91 -38.79 -1.72 11.86
C ILE A 91 -39.85 -0.73 11.38
N LEU A 92 -40.50 -1.00 10.25
CA LEU A 92 -41.56 -0.14 9.72
C LEU A 92 -42.82 -0.14 10.61
N SER A 93 -43.17 -1.30 11.18
CA SER A 93 -44.23 -1.45 12.19
C SER A 93 -43.90 -0.67 13.47
N MET A 94 -42.64 -0.70 13.91
CA MET A 94 -42.19 0.01 15.10
C MET A 94 -42.16 1.53 14.88
N LEU A 95 -41.74 2.02 13.71
CA LEU A 95 -41.80 3.45 13.37
C LEU A 95 -43.22 3.99 13.26
N MET A 96 -44.16 3.20 12.72
CA MET A 96 -45.56 3.59 12.61
C MET A 96 -46.28 3.68 13.97
N SER A 97 -45.80 2.98 15.00
CA SER A 97 -46.39 3.06 16.35
C SER A 97 -45.94 4.29 17.16
N PHE A 98 -44.84 4.95 16.78
CA PHE A 98 -44.36 6.19 17.42
C PHE A 98 -44.88 7.48 16.76
N LEU A 99 -45.43 7.39 15.54
CA LEU A 99 -45.92 8.56 14.80
C LEU A 99 -47.03 9.36 15.52
N PRO A 100 -47.99 8.74 16.24
CA PRO A 100 -48.99 9.47 17.04
C PRO A 100 -48.39 10.18 18.26
N MET A 101 -47.25 9.72 18.77
CA MET A 101 -46.58 10.31 19.95
C MET A 101 -45.83 11.60 19.60
N LEU A 102 -45.28 11.71 18.39
CA LEU A 102 -44.62 12.93 17.93
C LEU A 102 -45.60 14.03 17.52
N LEU A 103 -46.79 13.67 17.03
CA LEU A 103 -47.80 14.64 16.57
C LEU A 103 -48.76 15.11 17.68
N GLY A 104 -48.72 14.50 18.87
CA GLY A 104 -49.68 14.77 19.97
C GLY A 104 -49.26 15.81 21.01
N ARG A 105 -48.05 16.38 20.95
CA ARG A 105 -47.56 17.34 21.95
C ARG A 105 -47.39 18.75 21.37
N ASN A 106 -48.47 19.39 20.90
CA ASN A 106 -48.42 20.83 20.63
C ASN A 106 -49.79 21.54 20.64
N SER A 107 -50.64 21.23 21.63
CA SER A 107 -51.84 22.02 21.87
C SER A 107 -52.44 21.79 23.26
N GLN A 108 -51.77 22.23 24.31
CA GLN A 108 -52.39 22.57 25.60
C GLN A 108 -51.88 23.97 26.00
N GLN A 109 -52.45 24.94 25.27
CA GLN A 109 -52.85 26.27 25.69
C GLN A 109 -52.43 26.67 27.12
N LEU A 110 -51.40 27.50 27.22
CA LEU A 110 -51.09 28.29 28.41
C LEU A 110 -52.26 29.26 28.67
N ASN A 111 -53.02 29.01 29.74
CA ASN A 111 -53.93 30.00 30.30
C ASN A 111 -53.09 31.09 31.00
N PRO A 112 -53.23 32.38 30.64
CA PRO A 112 -52.58 33.46 31.37
C PRO A 112 -53.25 33.62 32.74
N VAL A 113 -52.50 33.37 33.81
CA VAL A 113 -52.91 33.70 35.18
C VAL A 113 -52.76 35.21 35.35
N SER A 114 -53.90 35.89 35.52
CA SER A 114 -54.00 37.31 35.85
C SER A 114 -53.60 37.55 37.31
N PRO A 115 -52.68 38.48 37.64
CA PRO A 115 -52.45 38.89 39.01
C PRO A 115 -53.33 40.10 39.33
N THR A 116 -54.50 39.87 39.91
CA THR A 116 -55.27 40.94 40.57
C THR A 116 -55.52 40.52 42.01
N PRO A 117 -54.86 41.15 43.01
CA PRO A 117 -55.18 40.89 44.40
C PRO A 117 -56.56 41.48 44.70
N VAL A 118 -57.51 40.62 45.04
CA VAL A 118 -58.81 41.00 45.60
C VAL A 118 -58.54 41.50 47.02
N TYR A 119 -58.59 42.82 47.21
CA TYR A 119 -58.68 43.42 48.55
C TYR A 119 -60.01 42.98 49.17
N ALA A 120 -59.94 42.16 50.22
CA ALA A 120 -61.07 41.93 51.11
C ALA A 120 -61.41 43.27 51.80
N THR A 121 -62.60 43.78 51.54
CA THR A 121 -63.25 44.84 52.32
C THR A 121 -63.32 44.43 53.79
N PRO A 122 -62.87 45.27 54.74
CA PRO A 122 -63.10 45.03 56.16
C PRO A 122 -64.60 45.03 56.42
N GLY A 123 -65.09 43.95 57.03
CA GLY A 123 -66.43 43.91 57.61
C GLY A 123 -66.59 45.04 58.61
N THR A 124 -67.70 45.75 58.51
CA THR A 124 -68.16 46.71 59.51
C THR A 124 -68.52 45.94 60.78
N ASP A 125 -67.62 45.93 61.76
CA ASP A 125 -67.92 45.43 63.09
C ASP A 125 -69.02 46.29 63.72
N GLU A 126 -70.10 45.62 64.14
CA GLU A 126 -71.18 46.19 64.94
C GLU A 126 -70.62 46.77 66.24
N VAL A 127 -70.84 48.06 66.43
CA VAL A 127 -70.64 48.74 67.71
C VAL A 127 -71.72 48.27 68.67
N VAL A 128 -71.42 47.23 69.46
CA VAL A 128 -72.21 46.86 70.64
C VAL A 128 -71.91 47.88 71.74
N THR A 129 -72.76 48.89 71.88
CA THR A 129 -72.76 49.78 73.04
C THR A 129 -73.48 49.10 74.21
N THR A 130 -72.73 48.46 75.11
CA THR A 130 -73.24 48.14 76.45
C THR A 130 -73.00 49.32 77.40
N PRO A 131 -73.94 49.67 78.30
CA PRO A 131 -73.77 50.76 79.25
C PRO A 131 -72.78 50.34 80.34
N VAL A 132 -71.74 51.14 80.56
CA VAL A 132 -70.82 50.94 81.68
C VAL A 132 -71.51 51.42 82.95
N GLU A 133 -71.78 50.48 83.84
CA GLU A 133 -72.28 50.71 85.19
C GLU A 133 -71.19 51.39 86.03
N ASP A 134 -71.51 52.58 86.53
CA ASP A 134 -70.61 53.52 87.21
C ASP A 134 -70.34 53.03 88.65
N GLN A 135 -69.41 52.08 88.78
CA GLN A 135 -68.90 51.64 90.08
C GLN A 135 -67.69 52.51 90.46
N PRO A 136 -67.63 53.06 91.69
CA PRO A 136 -66.54 53.91 92.13
C PRO A 136 -65.22 53.13 92.16
N VAL A 137 -64.41 53.31 91.12
CA VAL A 137 -63.06 52.75 91.05
C VAL A 137 -62.22 53.51 92.07
N THR A 138 -61.93 52.87 93.19
CA THR A 138 -60.97 53.40 94.16
C THR A 138 -59.63 53.63 93.47
N ALA A 139 -58.97 54.76 93.72
CA ALA A 139 -57.71 55.16 93.05
C ALA A 139 -56.61 54.07 93.08
N ASN A 140 -56.70 53.14 94.03
CA ASN A 140 -55.81 51.98 94.14
C ASN A 140 -55.99 50.95 93.02
N ASN A 141 -57.22 50.72 92.53
CA ASN A 141 -57.51 49.80 91.42
C ASN A 141 -57.06 50.36 90.07
N PHE A 142 -57.17 51.67 89.87
CA PHE A 142 -56.66 52.33 88.66
C PHE A 142 -55.14 52.22 88.55
N PHE A 143 -54.44 52.48 89.65
CA PHE A 143 -52.97 52.39 89.69
C PHE A 143 -52.47 50.96 89.44
N GLN A 144 -53.11 49.93 90.02
CA GLN A 144 -52.74 48.53 89.74
C GLN A 144 -52.99 48.13 88.29
N LYS A 145 -54.11 48.56 87.70
CA LYS A 145 -54.41 48.30 86.29
C LYS A 145 -53.43 49.00 85.35
N PHE A 146 -53.09 50.26 85.65
CA PHE A 146 -52.08 51.03 84.92
C PHE A 146 -50.70 50.37 84.99
N MET A 147 -50.27 49.93 86.17
CA MET A 147 -48.99 49.23 86.34
C MET A 147 -48.98 47.85 85.65
N GLN A 148 -50.10 47.11 85.63
CA GLN A 148 -50.24 45.88 84.85
C GLN A 148 -50.16 46.12 83.34
N GLU A 149 -50.81 47.18 82.84
CA GLU A 149 -50.72 47.60 81.43
C GLU A 149 -49.29 47.98 81.04
N LEU A 150 -48.57 48.70 81.91
CA LEU A 150 -47.16 49.06 81.72
C LEU A 150 -46.23 47.83 81.67
N ILE A 151 -46.44 46.86 82.57
CA ILE A 151 -45.72 45.59 82.58
C ILE A 151 -46.04 44.79 81.31
N GLY A 152 -47.31 44.76 80.89
CA GLY A 152 -47.75 44.12 79.65
C GLY A 152 -47.11 44.76 78.41
N LEU A 153 -46.99 46.08 78.38
CA LEU A 153 -46.32 46.84 77.32
C LEU A 153 -44.84 46.48 77.18
N ASN A 154 -44.12 46.30 78.29
CA ASN A 154 -42.72 45.86 78.24
C ASN A 154 -42.60 44.42 77.72
N GLY A 155 -43.46 43.51 78.16
CA GLY A 155 -43.50 42.14 77.63
C GLY A 155 -43.86 42.08 76.15
N GLN A 156 -44.67 43.01 75.64
CA GLN A 156 -44.95 43.14 74.21
C GLN A 156 -43.73 43.60 73.43
N LYS A 157 -43.01 44.62 73.90
CA LYS A 157 -41.77 45.09 73.26
C LYS A 157 -40.71 44.01 73.13
N GLU A 158 -40.55 43.17 74.15
CA GLU A 158 -39.62 42.04 74.11
C GLU A 158 -40.03 40.98 73.07
N LYS A 159 -41.33 40.69 72.96
CA LYS A 159 -41.86 39.79 71.93
C LYS A 159 -41.67 40.36 70.52
N ASP A 160 -41.92 41.66 70.35
CA ASP A 160 -41.75 42.35 69.08
C ASP A 160 -40.27 42.32 68.65
N ALA A 161 -39.34 42.64 69.55
CA ALA A 161 -37.90 42.54 69.27
C ALA A 161 -37.44 41.11 68.90
N ALA A 162 -38.01 40.10 69.57
CA ALA A 162 -37.75 38.70 69.24
C ALA A 162 -38.35 38.29 67.88
N GLN A 163 -39.50 38.85 67.49
CA GLN A 163 -40.10 38.65 66.17
C GLN A 163 -39.27 39.34 65.08
N ASP A 164 -38.84 40.57 65.29
CA ASP A 164 -37.97 41.32 64.36
C ASP A 164 -36.67 40.55 64.07
N THR A 165 -36.07 39.97 65.11
CA THR A 165 -34.87 39.14 64.97
C THR A 165 -35.16 37.91 64.07
N LYS A 166 -36.27 37.20 64.31
CA LYS A 166 -36.66 36.05 63.48
C LYS A 166 -36.97 36.45 62.04
N ILE A 167 -37.57 37.62 61.82
CA ILE A 167 -37.83 38.15 60.48
C ILE A 167 -36.51 38.42 59.76
N ALA A 168 -35.57 39.10 60.41
CA ALA A 168 -34.25 39.38 59.84
C ALA A 168 -33.47 38.09 59.49
N ASP A 169 -33.56 37.06 60.34
CA ASP A 169 -32.96 35.74 60.06
C ASP A 169 -33.60 35.08 58.83
N VAL A 170 -34.92 35.16 58.69
CA VAL A 170 -35.67 34.64 57.53
C VAL A 170 -35.30 35.39 56.26
N GLU A 171 -35.22 36.73 56.30
CA GLU A 171 -34.78 37.55 55.16
C GLU A 171 -33.36 37.20 54.71
N THR A 172 -32.46 37.01 55.68
CA THR A 172 -31.08 36.56 55.41
C THR A 172 -31.05 35.18 54.75
N LYS A 173 -31.86 34.24 55.24
CA LYS A 173 -31.97 32.89 54.65
C LYS A 173 -32.57 32.93 53.24
N ASN A 174 -33.58 33.75 53.01
CA ASN A 174 -34.20 33.91 51.69
C ASN A 174 -33.19 34.50 50.70
N ALA A 175 -32.43 35.53 51.08
CA ALA A 175 -31.39 36.10 50.22
C ALA A 175 -30.31 35.08 49.84
N ALA A 176 -29.93 34.20 50.78
CA ALA A 176 -29.00 33.10 50.50
C ALA A 176 -29.60 32.06 49.55
N GLN A 177 -30.89 31.72 49.71
CA GLN A 177 -31.60 30.80 48.82
C GLN A 177 -31.75 31.37 47.41
N ASP A 178 -32.10 32.66 47.27
CA ASP A 178 -32.21 33.34 45.99
C ASP A 178 -30.88 33.35 45.24
N THR A 179 -29.77 33.58 45.96
CA THR A 179 -28.41 33.49 45.40
C THR A 179 -28.12 32.08 44.89
N ALA A 180 -28.48 31.04 45.66
CA ALA A 180 -28.28 29.65 45.25
C ALA A 180 -29.17 29.26 44.04
N ILE A 181 -30.40 29.76 43.99
CA ILE A 181 -31.31 29.57 42.85
C ILE A 181 -30.72 30.20 41.59
N ALA A 182 -30.26 31.46 41.67
CA ALA A 182 -29.63 32.14 40.55
C ALA A 182 -28.39 31.40 40.03
N ALA A 183 -27.54 30.89 40.93
CA ALA A 183 -26.39 30.08 40.55
C ALA A 183 -26.80 28.78 39.85
N ASN A 184 -27.82 28.09 40.36
CA ASN A 184 -28.35 26.87 39.73
C ASN A 184 -28.97 27.15 38.35
N THR A 185 -29.71 28.26 38.19
CA THR A 185 -30.25 28.68 36.89
C THR A 185 -29.13 28.91 35.87
N ALA A 186 -28.04 29.56 36.27
CA ALA A 186 -26.88 29.74 35.38
C ALA A 186 -26.20 28.42 35.03
N ALA A 187 -26.07 27.48 35.98
CA ALA A 187 -25.49 26.17 35.74
C ALA A 187 -26.33 25.30 34.78
N ILE A 188 -27.67 25.38 34.89
CA ILE A 188 -28.59 24.70 33.97
C ILE A 188 -28.42 25.26 32.56
N ALA A 189 -28.44 26.60 32.39
CA ALA A 189 -28.25 27.22 31.08
C ALA A 189 -26.91 26.82 30.43
N ALA A 190 -25.83 26.77 31.21
CA ALA A 190 -24.52 26.33 30.71
C ALA A 190 -24.48 24.85 30.32
N ASN A 191 -25.32 24.00 30.93
CA ASN A 191 -25.46 22.60 30.52
C ASN A 191 -26.31 22.48 29.26
N ASP A 192 -27.39 23.25 29.13
CA ASP A 192 -28.21 23.28 27.91
C ASP A 192 -27.39 23.68 26.67
N GLU A 193 -26.45 24.62 26.82
CA GLU A 193 -25.49 24.99 25.77
C GLU A 193 -24.56 23.83 25.40
N LYS A 194 -24.05 23.09 26.39
CA LYS A 194 -23.19 21.92 26.14
C LYS A 194 -23.94 20.80 25.44
N ASP A 195 -25.18 20.55 25.83
CA ASP A 195 -26.04 19.53 25.23
C ASP A 195 -26.33 19.89 23.77
N THR A 196 -26.64 21.16 23.48
CA THR A 196 -26.81 21.64 22.09
C THR A 196 -25.56 21.40 21.23
N VAL A 197 -24.36 21.62 21.79
CA VAL A 197 -23.09 21.33 21.10
C VAL A 197 -22.89 19.82 20.90
N GLN A 198 -23.28 19.00 21.86
CA GLN A 198 -23.20 17.54 21.74
C GLN A 198 -24.17 17.00 20.68
N ASP A 199 -25.41 17.49 20.67
CA ASP A 199 -26.42 17.11 19.67
C ASP A 199 -25.95 17.42 18.25
N THR A 200 -25.31 18.58 18.05
CA THR A 200 -24.72 18.95 16.75
C THR A 200 -23.62 17.95 16.35
N LYS A 201 -22.72 17.60 17.27
CA LYS A 201 -21.65 16.61 17.00
C LYS A 201 -22.21 15.22 16.70
N ILE A 202 -23.30 14.82 17.35
CA ILE A 202 -23.96 13.54 17.10
C ILE A 202 -24.56 13.53 15.69
N ALA A 203 -25.29 14.58 15.30
CA ALA A 203 -25.86 14.72 13.95
C ALA A 203 -24.78 14.69 12.85
N ASP A 204 -23.63 15.33 13.08
CA ASP A 204 -22.49 15.30 12.15
C ASP A 204 -21.93 13.87 12.00
N VAL A 205 -21.83 13.11 13.10
CA VAL A 205 -21.38 11.71 13.09
C VAL A 205 -22.38 10.82 12.36
N GLU A 206 -23.68 10.98 12.60
CA GLU A 206 -24.73 10.21 11.90
C GLU A 206 -24.71 10.45 10.38
N THR A 207 -24.47 11.70 9.97
CA THR A 207 -24.32 12.06 8.55
C THR A 207 -23.09 11.38 7.94
N LYS A 208 -21.94 11.40 8.63
CA LYS A 208 -20.72 10.71 8.17
C LYS A 208 -20.91 9.21 8.07
N ASN A 209 -21.56 8.59 9.05
CA ASN A 209 -21.83 7.14 9.03
C ASN A 209 -22.73 6.76 7.85
N THR A 210 -23.76 7.56 7.57
CA THR A 210 -24.64 7.35 6.40
C THR A 210 -23.89 7.41 5.07
N ALA A 211 -22.95 8.35 4.95
CA ALA A 211 -22.10 8.46 3.76
C ALA A 211 -21.17 7.25 3.62
N GLN A 212 -20.54 6.81 4.72
CA GLN A 212 -19.70 5.62 4.75
C GLN A 212 -20.47 4.34 4.40
N ASP A 213 -21.68 4.16 4.91
CA ASP A 213 -22.54 3.02 4.58
C ASP A 213 -22.90 2.98 3.08
N THR A 214 -23.11 4.15 2.48
CA THR A 214 -23.34 4.29 1.04
C THR A 214 -22.11 3.86 0.24
N GLU A 215 -20.92 4.31 0.64
CA GLU A 215 -19.64 3.95 0.01
C GLU A 215 -19.36 2.44 0.12
N ILE A 216 -19.52 1.87 1.32
CA ILE A 216 -19.38 0.43 1.57
C ILE A 216 -20.33 -0.38 0.70
N THR A 217 -21.56 0.10 0.49
CA THR A 217 -22.54 -0.53 -0.38
C THR A 217 -22.09 -0.49 -1.85
N GLY A 218 -21.54 0.65 -2.30
CA GLY A 218 -20.93 0.78 -3.63
C GLY A 218 -19.77 -0.20 -3.85
N LEU A 219 -18.85 -0.29 -2.90
CA LEU A 219 -17.71 -1.21 -2.95
C LEU A 219 -18.15 -2.69 -2.99
N LYS A 220 -19.18 -3.06 -2.21
CA LYS A 220 -19.73 -4.43 -2.24
C LYS A 220 -20.28 -4.81 -3.62
N THR A 221 -20.94 -3.87 -4.30
CA THR A 221 -21.43 -4.08 -5.67
C THR A 221 -20.28 -4.29 -6.64
N GLN A 222 -19.24 -3.45 -6.61
CA GLN A 222 -18.06 -3.59 -7.47
C GLN A 222 -17.33 -4.94 -7.23
N ILE A 223 -17.21 -5.37 -5.97
CA ILE A 223 -16.63 -6.68 -5.63
C ILE A 223 -17.45 -7.83 -6.24
N ALA A 224 -18.79 -7.74 -6.23
CA ALA A 224 -19.63 -8.75 -6.84
C ALA A 224 -19.45 -8.81 -8.36
N GLU A 225 -19.35 -7.66 -9.03
CA GLU A 225 -19.08 -7.56 -10.47
C GLU A 225 -17.71 -8.16 -10.83
N LEU A 226 -16.66 -7.81 -10.09
CA LEU A 226 -15.32 -8.38 -10.28
C LEU A 226 -15.29 -9.90 -10.11
N LYS A 227 -16.04 -10.44 -9.13
CA LYS A 227 -16.16 -11.90 -8.96
C LYS A 227 -16.83 -12.57 -10.16
N THR A 228 -17.84 -11.94 -10.75
CA THR A 228 -18.46 -12.44 -11.98
C THR A 228 -17.50 -12.41 -13.16
N LEU A 229 -16.76 -11.32 -13.34
CA LEU A 229 -15.75 -11.21 -14.40
C LEU A 229 -14.63 -12.24 -14.24
N LEU A 230 -14.15 -12.46 -13.02
CA LEU A 230 -13.14 -13.47 -12.73
C LEU A 230 -13.63 -14.87 -13.12
N ALA A 231 -14.85 -15.25 -12.72
CA ALA A 231 -15.44 -16.53 -13.09
C ALA A 231 -15.59 -16.70 -14.61
N GLN A 232 -15.94 -15.62 -15.32
CA GLN A 232 -16.01 -15.63 -16.79
C GLN A 232 -14.63 -15.85 -17.43
N ASN A 233 -13.58 -15.20 -16.90
CA ASN A 233 -12.23 -15.38 -17.40
C ASN A 233 -11.70 -16.79 -17.13
N THR A 234 -11.89 -17.32 -15.91
CA THR A 234 -11.52 -18.71 -15.59
C THR A 234 -12.20 -19.71 -16.54
N ALA A 235 -13.46 -19.49 -16.90
CA ALA A 235 -14.17 -20.34 -17.86
C ALA A 235 -13.60 -20.23 -19.28
N LYS A 236 -13.19 -19.02 -19.72
CA LYS A 236 -12.52 -18.82 -21.00
C LYS A 236 -11.15 -19.50 -21.03
N ASP A 237 -10.36 -19.36 -19.99
CA ASP A 237 -9.03 -19.96 -19.88
C ASP A 237 -9.15 -21.49 -19.94
N THR A 238 -10.09 -22.06 -19.19
CA THR A 238 -10.39 -23.51 -19.25
C THR A 238 -10.76 -23.97 -20.66
N ALA A 239 -11.55 -23.18 -21.38
CA ALA A 239 -11.93 -23.49 -22.77
C ALA A 239 -10.74 -23.36 -23.73
N GLN A 240 -9.86 -22.38 -23.53
CA GLN A 240 -8.63 -22.21 -24.30
C GLN A 240 -7.65 -23.35 -24.04
N ASP A 241 -7.46 -23.75 -22.79
CA ASP A 241 -6.62 -24.89 -22.41
C ASP A 241 -7.12 -26.18 -23.07
N ALA A 242 -8.44 -26.43 -23.04
CA ALA A 242 -9.04 -27.56 -23.73
C ALA A 242 -8.80 -27.51 -25.26
N ALA A 243 -8.95 -26.35 -25.89
CA ALA A 243 -8.67 -26.18 -27.31
C ALA A 243 -7.18 -26.38 -27.65
N ILE A 244 -6.27 -25.90 -26.79
CA ILE A 244 -4.83 -26.10 -26.92
C ILE A 244 -4.48 -27.58 -26.79
N ASP A 245 -5.10 -28.29 -25.86
CA ASP A 245 -4.88 -29.73 -25.68
C ASP A 245 -5.41 -30.54 -26.86
N GLU A 246 -6.56 -30.17 -27.45
CA GLU A 246 -7.03 -30.79 -28.69
C GLU A 246 -6.01 -30.64 -29.83
N LEU A 247 -5.39 -29.46 -29.97
CA LEU A 247 -4.36 -29.20 -30.99
C LEU A 247 -3.09 -30.04 -30.81
N LYS A 248 -2.78 -30.47 -29.58
CA LYS A 248 -1.62 -31.33 -29.29
C LYS A 248 -1.86 -32.80 -29.64
N THR A 249 -3.10 -33.21 -29.88
CA THR A 249 -3.40 -34.62 -30.10
C THR A 249 -2.93 -35.09 -31.49
N PRO A 250 -2.30 -36.27 -31.60
CA PRO A 250 -2.02 -36.91 -32.89
C PRO A 250 -3.28 -37.10 -33.76
N GLU A 251 -4.46 -37.16 -33.14
CA GLU A 251 -5.75 -37.21 -33.83
C GLU A 251 -6.10 -35.92 -34.58
N PHE A 252 -5.76 -34.74 -34.03
CA PHE A 252 -5.91 -33.47 -34.75
C PHE A 252 -5.01 -33.45 -36.00
N LEU A 253 -3.76 -33.89 -35.86
CA LEU A 253 -2.85 -34.00 -37.00
C LEU A 253 -3.38 -35.02 -38.04
N ALA A 254 -3.87 -36.19 -37.60
CA ALA A 254 -4.44 -37.19 -38.49
C ALA A 254 -5.71 -36.71 -39.23
N LYS A 255 -6.55 -35.85 -38.61
CA LYS A 255 -7.72 -35.26 -39.28
C LYS A 255 -7.36 -34.21 -40.32
N ASN A 256 -6.24 -33.51 -40.14
CA ASN A 256 -5.81 -32.42 -41.02
C ASN A 256 -4.81 -32.85 -42.09
N LEU A 257 -4.26 -34.05 -42.00
CA LEU A 257 -3.44 -34.67 -43.05
C LEU A 257 -4.33 -35.37 -44.07
N SER A 258 -4.04 -35.19 -45.35
CA SER A 258 -4.71 -35.92 -46.42
C SER A 258 -4.43 -37.43 -46.30
N SER A 259 -5.31 -38.26 -46.86
CA SER A 259 -5.11 -39.72 -46.86
C SER A 259 -3.78 -40.14 -47.51
N ALA A 260 -3.26 -39.33 -48.45
CA ALA A 260 -1.95 -39.55 -49.07
C ALA A 260 -0.80 -39.32 -48.07
N GLU A 261 -0.85 -38.24 -47.29
CA GLU A 261 0.16 -37.92 -46.27
C GLU A 261 0.12 -38.94 -45.12
N LEU A 262 -1.08 -39.34 -44.70
CA LEU A 262 -1.27 -40.41 -43.70
C LEU A 262 -0.68 -41.75 -44.16
N ASN A 263 -0.93 -42.14 -45.42
CA ASN A 263 -0.35 -43.36 -45.98
C ASN A 263 1.16 -43.27 -46.14
N TRP A 264 1.66 -42.09 -46.48
CA TRP A 264 3.09 -41.84 -46.58
C TRP A 264 3.77 -41.96 -45.20
N LEU A 265 3.24 -41.33 -44.15
CA LEU A 265 3.76 -41.46 -42.78
C LEU A 265 3.85 -42.92 -42.33
N LYS A 266 2.80 -43.70 -42.59
CA LYS A 266 2.78 -45.14 -42.32
C LYS A 266 3.87 -45.88 -43.11
N SER A 267 4.04 -45.58 -44.39
CA SER A 267 5.07 -46.21 -45.23
C SER A 267 6.50 -45.82 -44.82
N SER A 268 6.67 -44.64 -44.22
CA SER A 268 7.94 -44.15 -43.69
C SER A 268 8.20 -44.57 -42.24
N ASN A 269 7.35 -45.43 -41.65
CA ASN A 269 7.44 -45.89 -40.27
C ASN A 269 7.45 -44.74 -39.24
N VAL A 270 6.68 -43.69 -39.52
CA VAL A 270 6.46 -42.54 -38.63
C VAL A 270 5.13 -42.72 -37.93
N ASP A 271 5.19 -42.96 -36.63
CA ASP A 271 4.01 -43.00 -35.77
C ASP A 271 4.01 -41.74 -34.88
N LEU A 272 3.15 -40.78 -35.22
CA LEU A 272 3.02 -39.53 -34.46
C LEU A 272 2.44 -39.74 -33.05
N THR A 273 1.91 -40.93 -32.75
CA THR A 273 1.47 -41.31 -31.40
C THR A 273 2.60 -41.92 -30.56
N GLN A 274 3.75 -42.23 -31.18
CA GLN A 274 4.87 -42.84 -30.49
C GLN A 274 5.45 -41.86 -29.47
N VAL A 275 5.53 -42.30 -28.22
CA VAL A 275 6.21 -41.58 -27.14
C VAL A 275 7.55 -42.25 -26.84
N ALA A 276 8.55 -41.44 -26.49
CA ALA A 276 9.83 -41.91 -25.98
C ALA A 276 9.66 -42.48 -24.55
N THR A 277 10.72 -43.07 -24.01
CA THR A 277 10.70 -43.72 -22.68
C THR A 277 10.38 -42.77 -21.52
N ASP A 278 10.51 -41.47 -21.72
CA ASP A 278 10.19 -40.42 -20.76
C ASP A 278 8.77 -39.85 -20.92
N GLY A 279 7.98 -40.39 -21.86
CA GLY A 279 6.63 -39.93 -22.15
C GLY A 279 6.55 -38.75 -23.12
N SER A 280 7.68 -38.19 -23.57
CA SER A 280 7.67 -37.13 -24.59
C SER A 280 7.36 -37.68 -25.99
N PRO A 281 6.75 -36.91 -26.90
CA PRO A 281 6.48 -37.39 -28.26
C PRO A 281 7.79 -37.65 -29.02
N THR A 282 7.90 -38.84 -29.62
CA THR A 282 9.08 -39.23 -30.42
C THR A 282 9.19 -38.38 -31.69
N TYR A 283 8.08 -37.88 -32.20
CA TYR A 283 8.01 -37.01 -33.38
C TYR A 283 7.26 -35.72 -33.03
N LEU A 284 7.84 -34.57 -33.38
CA LEU A 284 7.19 -33.25 -33.30
C LEU A 284 6.83 -32.78 -34.69
N VAL A 285 5.65 -32.17 -34.83
CA VAL A 285 5.24 -31.47 -36.05
C VAL A 285 5.25 -29.98 -35.77
N ALA A 286 6.08 -29.22 -36.47
CA ALA A 286 6.16 -27.77 -36.27
C ALA A 286 6.20 -27.02 -37.61
N LYS A 287 5.62 -25.82 -37.63
CA LYS A 287 5.64 -24.96 -38.80
C LYS A 287 7.01 -24.29 -38.94
N GLY A 288 7.68 -24.50 -40.06
CA GLY A 288 8.94 -23.85 -40.39
C GLY A 288 8.72 -22.34 -40.56
N GLN A 289 9.57 -21.55 -39.91
CA GLN A 289 9.47 -20.09 -39.97
C GLN A 289 9.82 -19.52 -41.35
N GLN A 290 10.73 -20.18 -42.08
CA GLN A 290 11.21 -19.67 -43.37
C GLN A 290 10.25 -19.97 -44.53
N ASP A 291 9.56 -21.10 -44.49
CA ASP A 291 8.70 -21.56 -45.58
C ASP A 291 7.20 -21.56 -45.23
N GLY A 292 6.86 -21.37 -43.95
CA GLY A 292 5.49 -21.41 -43.47
C GLY A 292 4.82 -22.78 -43.64
N LYS A 293 5.59 -23.87 -43.80
CA LYS A 293 5.08 -25.23 -43.98
C LYS A 293 5.31 -26.06 -42.74
N TYR A 294 4.59 -27.17 -42.55
CA TYR A 294 4.82 -28.04 -41.41
C TYR A 294 5.97 -29.02 -41.71
N HIS A 295 6.76 -29.35 -40.70
CA HIS A 295 7.91 -30.26 -40.76
C HIS A 295 7.79 -31.27 -39.63
N ILE A 296 8.31 -32.48 -39.86
CA ILE A 296 8.36 -33.53 -38.84
C ILE A 296 9.79 -33.70 -38.36
N TYR A 297 9.97 -33.53 -37.05
CA TYR A 297 11.24 -33.71 -36.38
C TYR A 297 11.17 -34.94 -35.50
N LYS A 298 12.21 -35.78 -35.52
CA LYS A 298 12.33 -36.91 -34.60
C LYS A 298 13.23 -36.52 -33.44
N GLN A 299 12.84 -36.92 -32.24
CA GLN A 299 13.67 -36.79 -31.07
C GLN A 299 14.94 -37.66 -31.23
N TYR A 300 16.10 -37.01 -31.19
CA TYR A 300 17.40 -37.67 -31.28
C TYR A 300 18.01 -37.89 -29.88
N ASN A 301 17.77 -36.96 -28.96
CA ASN A 301 18.04 -37.09 -27.53
C ASN A 301 17.08 -36.18 -26.72
N LYS A 302 17.20 -36.18 -25.38
CA LYS A 302 16.27 -35.47 -24.47
C LYS A 302 16.02 -33.99 -24.80
N ALA A 303 16.95 -33.31 -25.49
CA ALA A 303 16.85 -31.88 -25.77
C ALA A 303 16.90 -31.53 -27.27
N GLN A 304 17.12 -32.51 -28.16
CA GLN A 304 17.37 -32.26 -29.58
C GLN A 304 16.43 -33.05 -30.46
N TYR A 305 15.70 -32.30 -31.29
CA TYR A 305 14.92 -32.83 -32.39
C TYR A 305 15.67 -32.59 -33.68
N LYS A 306 15.90 -33.65 -34.45
CA LYS A 306 16.50 -33.54 -35.78
C LYS A 306 15.38 -33.58 -36.81
N SER A 307 15.45 -32.74 -37.84
CA SER A 307 14.60 -32.94 -39.02
C SER A 307 14.97 -34.30 -39.61
N VAL A 308 13.99 -35.21 -39.73
CA VAL A 308 14.29 -36.59 -40.15
C VAL A 308 13.81 -36.89 -41.56
N ILE A 309 12.94 -36.07 -42.17
CA ILE A 309 12.25 -36.55 -43.38
C ILE A 309 11.99 -35.50 -44.45
N SER A 310 12.75 -35.54 -45.54
CA SER A 310 12.43 -34.86 -46.80
C SER A 310 11.30 -35.59 -47.52
N VAL A 311 10.15 -34.92 -47.68
CA VAL A 311 9.00 -35.48 -48.40
C VAL A 311 9.19 -35.28 -49.90
N PRO A 312 9.05 -36.32 -50.74
CA PRO A 312 8.97 -36.16 -52.19
C PRO A 312 7.68 -35.42 -52.53
N GLN A 313 7.80 -34.27 -53.20
CA GLN A 313 6.73 -33.37 -53.66
C GLN A 313 5.32 -33.98 -53.64
N GLY A 314 4.59 -33.74 -52.55
CA GLY A 314 3.16 -33.99 -52.42
C GLY A 314 2.51 -32.80 -51.72
N ASN A 315 1.38 -32.34 -52.27
CA ASN A 315 0.59 -31.16 -51.92
C ASN A 315 0.92 -30.42 -50.59
N ASN A 316 1.81 -29.43 -50.72
CA ASN A 316 1.92 -28.19 -49.94
C ASN A 316 2.04 -28.17 -48.40
N TYR A 317 1.94 -29.27 -47.66
CA TYR A 317 2.07 -29.20 -46.19
C TYR A 317 3.41 -29.64 -45.62
N LEU A 318 4.21 -30.43 -46.34
CA LEU A 318 5.50 -30.92 -45.84
C LEU A 318 6.59 -30.78 -46.91
N TYR A 319 7.48 -29.80 -46.74
CA TYR A 319 8.76 -29.71 -47.44
C TYR A 319 9.81 -29.56 -46.36
N THR A 320 10.97 -30.21 -46.45
CA THR A 320 12.10 -29.92 -45.57
C THR A 320 13.08 -28.98 -46.24
N THR A 321 13.52 -27.97 -45.52
CA THR A 321 14.82 -27.34 -45.75
C THR A 321 15.84 -27.93 -44.78
N ASP A 322 17.00 -28.32 -45.29
CA ASP A 322 18.21 -28.50 -44.49
C ASP A 322 18.50 -27.17 -43.80
N VAL A 323 18.14 -27.04 -42.52
CA VAL A 323 18.60 -25.93 -41.69
C VAL A 323 19.94 -26.34 -41.10
N ALA A 324 20.97 -26.26 -41.95
CA ALA A 324 22.29 -25.92 -41.45
C ALA A 324 22.22 -24.49 -40.90
N SER A 325 22.85 -24.27 -39.75
CA SER A 325 23.03 -23.02 -38.99
C SER A 325 21.95 -22.63 -37.98
N ASN A 326 22.16 -23.05 -36.71
CA ASN A 326 22.36 -22.25 -35.48
C ASN A 326 21.69 -20.87 -35.26
N LYS A 327 20.89 -20.31 -36.17
CA LYS A 327 20.47 -18.90 -36.10
C LYS A 327 19.13 -18.64 -35.39
N ASN A 328 18.47 -19.68 -34.87
CA ASN A 328 17.06 -19.55 -34.44
C ASN A 328 16.78 -19.85 -32.96
N MET A 329 17.78 -20.14 -32.13
CA MET A 329 17.55 -20.36 -30.70
C MET A 329 17.49 -19.05 -29.89
N ALA A 330 18.19 -17.99 -30.34
CA ALA A 330 18.17 -16.68 -29.69
C ALA A 330 16.76 -16.05 -29.65
N ASN A 331 16.00 -16.20 -30.75
CA ASN A 331 14.63 -15.69 -30.85
C ASN A 331 13.60 -16.49 -30.03
N ILE A 332 13.90 -17.76 -29.69
CA ILE A 332 13.02 -18.62 -28.89
C ILE A 332 13.19 -18.36 -27.39
N ALA A 333 14.41 -18.05 -26.92
CA ALA A 333 14.63 -17.68 -25.52
C ALA A 333 14.04 -16.30 -25.17
N LYS A 334 13.99 -15.37 -26.13
CA LYS A 334 13.39 -14.03 -25.99
C LYS A 334 11.90 -14.06 -25.67
N SER A 335 11.16 -15.13 -26.03
CA SER A 335 9.71 -15.21 -25.81
C SER A 335 9.29 -15.78 -24.45
N ILE A 336 10.23 -16.20 -23.60
CA ILE A 336 9.94 -16.91 -22.34
C ILE A 336 10.45 -16.21 -21.07
N GLY A 337 11.05 -15.03 -21.18
CA GLY A 337 11.37 -14.18 -20.02
C GLY A 337 12.29 -14.83 -18.98
N GLY A 338 13.13 -15.79 -19.39
CA GLY A 338 14.07 -16.49 -18.52
C GLY A 338 15.52 -16.23 -18.93
N ASP A 339 16.44 -16.50 -18.00
CA ASP A 339 17.90 -16.42 -18.17
C ASP A 339 18.35 -16.87 -19.56
N PHE A 340 19.06 -15.97 -20.27
CA PHE A 340 19.55 -16.27 -21.60
C PHE A 340 20.90 -17.00 -21.52
N VAL A 341 20.94 -18.24 -22.02
CA VAL A 341 22.16 -19.01 -22.17
C VAL A 341 22.55 -18.99 -23.64
N ILE A 342 23.57 -18.20 -23.98
CA ILE A 342 24.27 -18.33 -25.26
C ILE A 342 25.58 -19.06 -24.99
N ASN A 343 25.95 -19.99 -25.87
CA ASN A 343 27.17 -20.81 -25.84
C ASN A 343 28.35 -20.15 -25.07
N GLN A 344 28.48 -20.48 -23.77
CA GLN A 344 29.57 -20.17 -22.82
C GLN A 344 29.35 -19.05 -21.78
N GLY A 345 28.12 -18.56 -21.56
CA GLY A 345 27.82 -17.70 -20.40
C GLY A 345 26.32 -17.63 -20.08
N LYS A 346 25.98 -17.70 -18.79
CA LYS A 346 24.65 -17.33 -18.28
C LYS A 346 24.72 -15.83 -17.96
N TYR A 347 23.77 -15.03 -18.41
CA TYR A 347 23.68 -13.61 -18.06
C TYR A 347 22.49 -13.41 -17.13
N THR A 348 22.63 -12.47 -16.19
CA THR A 348 21.50 -11.99 -15.39
C THR A 348 20.72 -11.03 -16.28
N THR A 349 19.39 -11.11 -16.23
CA THR A 349 18.53 -10.15 -16.93
C THR A 349 18.51 -8.79 -16.23
N GLY A 350 19.16 -8.67 -15.06
CA GLY A 350 19.40 -7.45 -14.33
C GLY A 350 20.14 -6.42 -15.17
N SER A 351 19.50 -5.26 -15.38
CA SER A 351 19.84 -4.27 -16.41
C SER A 351 19.97 -2.84 -15.87
N PRO A 352 20.92 -2.53 -14.97
CA PRO A 352 21.06 -1.18 -14.44
C PRO A 352 21.54 -0.18 -15.49
N LEU A 353 21.04 1.05 -15.41
CA LEU A 353 21.57 2.20 -16.12
C LEU A 353 22.91 2.66 -15.52
N ILE A 354 23.96 2.63 -16.33
CA ILE A 354 25.31 3.08 -15.96
C ILE A 354 25.71 4.30 -16.78
N LEU A 355 26.14 5.35 -16.09
CA LEU A 355 26.52 6.62 -16.66
C LEU A 355 28.05 6.71 -16.74
N ASP A 356 28.54 7.12 -17.92
CA ASP A 356 29.93 7.53 -18.16
C ASP A 356 30.17 8.88 -17.46
N THR A 357 30.47 8.82 -16.16
CA THR A 357 30.65 10.02 -15.31
C THR A 357 32.09 10.51 -15.27
N ASN A 358 33.05 9.69 -15.70
CA ASN A 358 34.44 10.12 -15.90
C ASN A 358 34.65 10.81 -17.26
N GLU A 359 33.63 10.78 -18.14
CA GLU A 359 33.57 11.39 -19.46
C GLU A 359 34.63 10.88 -20.43
N ASN A 360 35.00 9.59 -20.33
CA ASN A 360 36.02 8.96 -21.17
C ASN A 360 35.45 8.43 -22.51
N GLY A 361 34.12 8.47 -22.69
CA GLY A 361 33.41 8.07 -23.92
C GLY A 361 32.99 6.59 -23.93
N THR A 362 33.18 5.87 -22.83
CA THR A 362 32.83 4.45 -22.66
C THR A 362 32.16 4.24 -21.31
N VAL A 363 31.23 3.26 -21.26
CA VAL A 363 30.64 2.80 -20.01
C VAL A 363 31.37 1.54 -19.58
N GLU A 364 31.90 1.54 -18.36
CA GLU A 364 32.71 0.46 -17.80
C GLU A 364 32.02 -0.19 -16.60
N ALA A 365 31.88 -1.52 -16.65
CA ALA A 365 31.19 -2.28 -15.61
C ALA A 365 31.85 -3.65 -15.38
N GLN A 366 31.78 -4.16 -14.14
CA GLN A 366 32.39 -5.41 -13.72
C GLN A 366 31.38 -6.32 -13.02
N GLN A 367 31.41 -7.62 -13.34
CA GLN A 367 30.55 -8.63 -12.72
C GLN A 367 31.04 -9.04 -11.32
N GLY A 368 30.14 -9.59 -10.51
CA GLY A 368 30.47 -10.28 -9.25
C GLY A 368 30.78 -9.37 -8.07
N ILE A 369 30.53 -8.06 -8.20
CA ILE A 369 30.74 -7.04 -7.16
C ILE A 369 29.56 -6.06 -7.16
N GLY A 370 29.36 -5.30 -6.08
CA GLY A 370 28.31 -4.28 -6.01
C GLY A 370 26.90 -4.83 -5.81
N VAL A 371 26.00 -4.53 -6.74
CA VAL A 371 24.54 -4.67 -6.56
C VAL A 371 24.10 -6.11 -6.84
N ASP A 372 23.27 -6.65 -5.96
CA ASP A 372 22.53 -7.91 -6.11
C ASP A 372 21.22 -7.57 -6.82
N ILE A 373 21.18 -7.69 -8.15
CA ILE A 373 20.09 -7.17 -8.98
C ILE A 373 18.92 -8.16 -9.01
N ASP A 374 19.21 -9.45 -9.10
CA ASP A 374 18.18 -10.50 -9.12
C ASP A 374 17.76 -10.99 -7.72
N GLN A 375 18.34 -10.44 -6.66
CA GLN A 375 18.09 -10.77 -5.26
C GLN A 375 18.38 -12.23 -4.90
N ASN A 376 19.31 -12.88 -5.60
CA ASN A 376 19.75 -14.24 -5.30
C ASN A 376 20.73 -14.32 -4.12
N GLY A 377 21.15 -13.17 -3.57
CA GLY A 377 22.05 -13.07 -2.43
C GLY A 377 23.54 -12.97 -2.79
N ALA A 378 23.88 -12.95 -4.08
CA ALA A 378 25.21 -12.67 -4.60
C ALA A 378 25.21 -11.36 -5.40
N ALA A 379 26.33 -10.64 -5.38
CA ALA A 379 26.45 -9.43 -6.19
C ALA A 379 26.57 -9.78 -7.67
N ASP A 380 25.75 -9.16 -8.50
CA ASP A 380 25.71 -9.35 -9.94
C ASP A 380 26.75 -8.47 -10.64
N GLY A 381 26.80 -7.19 -10.30
CA GLY A 381 27.75 -6.27 -10.91
C GLY A 381 27.67 -4.82 -10.46
N ALA A 382 28.66 -4.05 -10.88
CA ALA A 382 28.82 -2.64 -10.57
C ALA A 382 29.42 -1.83 -11.72
N ALA A 383 29.20 -0.52 -11.68
CA ALA A 383 29.97 0.45 -12.46
C ALA A 383 31.38 0.62 -11.85
N VAL A 384 32.40 0.70 -12.70
CA VAL A 384 33.82 0.76 -12.30
C VAL A 384 34.56 1.89 -13.02
N ASN A 385 35.83 2.11 -12.67
CA ASN A 385 36.72 3.08 -13.33
C ASN A 385 36.23 4.54 -13.35
N GLY A 386 35.34 4.89 -12.41
CA GLY A 386 34.81 6.24 -12.26
C GLY A 386 33.41 6.43 -12.84
N ASP A 387 32.83 5.39 -13.44
CA ASP A 387 31.43 5.35 -13.85
C ASP A 387 30.50 5.02 -12.69
N LYS A 388 29.22 5.33 -12.85
CA LYS A 388 28.22 5.22 -11.77
C LYS A 388 26.89 4.67 -12.25
N MET A 389 26.23 3.87 -11.42
CA MET A 389 24.85 3.45 -11.64
C MET A 389 23.88 4.52 -11.17
N LEU A 390 22.77 4.71 -11.89
CA LEU A 390 21.65 5.52 -11.41
C LEU A 390 20.81 4.72 -10.42
N ALA A 391 20.60 5.26 -9.22
CA ALA A 391 19.90 4.56 -8.16
C ALA A 391 19.00 5.48 -7.33
N MET A 392 17.97 4.88 -6.74
CA MET A 392 17.14 5.46 -5.70
C MET A 392 17.69 5.08 -4.33
N SER A 393 17.28 5.81 -3.29
CA SER A 393 17.60 5.45 -1.91
C SER A 393 16.91 4.15 -1.54
N ASP A 394 17.52 3.36 -0.66
CA ASP A 394 16.94 2.15 -0.03
C ASP A 394 15.49 2.44 0.42
N ALA A 395 14.56 1.92 -0.38
CA ALA A 395 13.13 2.22 -0.23
C ALA A 395 12.43 1.13 0.59
N ASN A 396 13.03 -0.07 0.62
CA ASN A 396 12.49 -1.23 1.32
C ASN A 396 13.06 -1.39 2.74
N GLY A 397 14.07 -0.59 3.11
CA GLY A 397 14.67 -0.52 4.44
C GLY A 397 15.57 -1.71 4.77
N ASN A 398 16.09 -2.43 3.78
CA ASN A 398 16.94 -3.60 3.98
C ASN A 398 18.41 -3.25 4.27
N GLY A 399 18.77 -1.96 4.24
CA GLY A 399 20.09 -1.43 4.54
C GLY A 399 21.07 -1.48 3.36
N LYS A 400 20.61 -1.84 2.16
CA LYS A 400 21.40 -1.86 0.92
C LYS A 400 20.55 -1.40 -0.26
N ILE A 401 21.21 -0.94 -1.30
CA ILE A 401 20.63 -0.63 -2.61
C ILE A 401 20.78 -1.92 -3.44
N ASP A 402 19.66 -2.48 -3.85
CA ASP A 402 19.58 -3.69 -4.66
C ASP A 402 18.91 -3.44 -6.02
N GLY A 403 18.64 -4.51 -6.77
CA GLY A 403 17.98 -4.45 -8.08
C GLY A 403 16.67 -3.67 -8.12
N THR A 404 15.97 -3.56 -6.99
CA THR A 404 14.71 -2.82 -6.90
C THR A 404 14.91 -1.31 -6.89
N GLU A 405 16.09 -0.84 -6.49
CA GLU A 405 16.41 0.58 -6.33
C GLU A 405 17.35 1.12 -7.42
N VAL A 406 18.12 0.26 -8.11
CA VAL A 406 18.79 0.66 -9.36
C VAL A 406 17.81 0.69 -10.52
N PHE A 407 17.98 1.64 -11.43
CA PHE A 407 17.11 1.74 -12.62
C PHE A 407 17.45 0.65 -13.63
N GLY A 408 16.62 -0.40 -13.68
CA GLY A 408 16.70 -1.56 -14.56
C GLY A 408 15.36 -2.27 -14.71
N ASN A 409 15.36 -3.52 -15.20
CA ASN A 409 14.17 -4.36 -15.33
C ASN A 409 13.58 -4.86 -13.99
N GLU A 410 14.34 -4.76 -12.89
CA GLU A 410 13.90 -5.17 -11.55
C GLU A 410 13.41 -4.01 -10.68
N THR A 411 13.39 -2.79 -11.23
CA THR A 411 13.02 -1.58 -10.48
C THR A 411 11.60 -1.64 -9.91
N ILE A 412 11.45 -1.25 -8.64
CA ILE A 412 10.16 -0.99 -8.00
C ILE A 412 9.86 0.51 -8.11
N ASN A 413 8.63 0.84 -8.48
CA ASN A 413 8.20 2.23 -8.56
C ASN A 413 8.02 2.80 -7.15
N PRO A 414 8.79 3.82 -6.74
CA PRO A 414 8.75 4.33 -5.37
C PRO A 414 7.44 5.09 -5.07
N PHE A 415 6.68 5.50 -6.09
CA PHE A 415 5.41 6.21 -5.91
C PHE A 415 4.22 5.26 -5.70
N THR A 416 4.33 4.01 -6.15
CA THR A 416 3.25 3.00 -6.04
C THR A 416 3.62 1.81 -5.16
N GLY A 417 4.91 1.52 -4.98
CA GLY A 417 5.41 0.32 -4.31
C GLY A 417 5.32 -0.95 -5.16
N GLU A 418 4.97 -0.84 -6.44
CA GLU A 418 4.78 -1.98 -7.35
C GLU A 418 5.98 -2.17 -8.28
N LYS A 419 6.28 -3.41 -8.65
CA LYS A 419 7.30 -3.73 -9.67
C LYS A 419 6.92 -3.08 -11.00
N ILE A 420 7.88 -2.46 -11.67
CA ILE A 420 7.68 -1.93 -13.01
C ILE A 420 7.88 -3.06 -14.02
N GLU A 421 6.89 -3.30 -14.87
CA GLU A 421 6.99 -4.23 -16.00
C GLU A 421 7.79 -3.59 -17.16
N ALA A 422 9.02 -3.14 -16.87
CA ALA A 422 9.92 -2.52 -17.83
C ALA A 422 10.87 -3.55 -18.42
N THR A 423 11.15 -3.44 -19.72
CA THR A 423 12.08 -4.35 -20.40
C THR A 423 13.55 -4.01 -20.17
N ASN A 424 13.85 -2.79 -19.69
CA ASN A 424 15.19 -2.25 -19.49
C ASN A 424 15.13 -1.01 -18.56
N GLY A 425 16.29 -0.49 -18.16
CA GLY A 425 16.44 0.64 -17.26
C GLY A 425 15.97 1.99 -17.83
N PHE A 426 16.00 2.20 -19.14
CA PHE A 426 15.44 3.41 -19.76
C PHE A 426 13.92 3.47 -19.62
N GLU A 427 13.24 2.34 -19.86
CA GLU A 427 11.80 2.25 -19.72
C GLU A 427 11.38 2.30 -18.23
N SER A 428 12.16 1.75 -17.30
CA SER A 428 11.87 1.89 -15.88
C SER A 428 12.02 3.35 -15.41
N LEU A 429 13.08 4.04 -15.84
CA LEU A 429 13.27 5.48 -15.58
C LEU A 429 12.10 6.32 -16.09
N LYS A 430 11.63 6.04 -17.30
CA LYS A 430 10.45 6.71 -17.89
C LYS A 430 9.19 6.48 -17.07
N GLN A 431 8.92 5.25 -16.63
CA GLN A 431 7.72 4.93 -15.84
C GLN A 431 7.74 5.59 -14.45
N VAL A 432 8.90 5.61 -13.79
CA VAL A 432 9.07 6.35 -12.52
C VAL A 432 8.85 7.84 -12.74
N ALA A 433 9.40 8.41 -13.82
CA ALA A 433 9.19 9.81 -14.16
C ALA A 433 7.70 10.13 -14.43
N ILE A 434 6.98 9.31 -15.18
CA ILE A 434 5.52 9.46 -15.39
C ILE A 434 4.75 9.45 -14.07
N SER A 435 5.10 8.54 -13.18
CA SER A 435 4.46 8.43 -11.85
C SER A 435 4.77 9.65 -10.98
N ALA A 436 5.99 10.19 -11.07
CA ALA A 436 6.39 11.40 -10.40
C ALA A 436 5.62 12.64 -10.92
N GLU A 437 5.40 12.76 -12.24
CA GLU A 437 4.57 13.84 -12.82
C GLU A 437 3.12 13.73 -12.33
N ALA A 438 2.55 12.53 -12.35
CA ALA A 438 1.18 12.29 -11.87
C ALA A 438 1.02 12.63 -10.37
N LYS A 439 2.04 12.35 -9.56
CA LYS A 439 2.02 12.59 -8.12
C LYS A 439 2.21 14.07 -7.75
N THR A 440 3.10 14.76 -8.44
CA THR A 440 3.55 16.11 -8.05
C THR A 440 2.94 17.22 -8.91
N GLY A 441 2.46 16.90 -10.11
CA GLY A 441 2.02 17.88 -11.11
C GLY A 441 3.18 18.61 -11.81
N ALA A 442 4.44 18.30 -11.48
CA ALA A 442 5.60 18.89 -12.14
C ALA A 442 5.86 18.22 -13.48
N THR A 443 6.26 19.00 -14.50
CA THR A 443 6.77 18.45 -15.76
C THR A 443 8.21 17.99 -15.57
N ILE A 444 8.43 16.68 -15.63
CA ILE A 444 9.70 15.98 -15.43
C ILE A 444 10.23 15.46 -16.77
N ILE A 445 9.35 15.06 -17.69
CA ILE A 445 9.69 14.59 -19.03
C ILE A 445 9.52 15.74 -20.03
N GLU A 446 10.60 16.13 -20.69
CA GLU A 446 10.62 17.19 -21.70
C GLU A 446 11.53 16.74 -22.87
N ASP A 447 11.08 16.93 -24.11
CA ASP A 447 11.86 16.59 -25.31
C ASP A 447 12.44 15.16 -25.32
N ASN A 448 11.62 14.19 -24.89
CA ASN A 448 12.00 12.78 -24.73
C ASN A 448 13.20 12.56 -23.80
N LYS A 449 13.36 13.41 -22.78
CA LYS A 449 14.37 13.32 -21.75
C LYS A 449 13.75 13.46 -20.37
N VAL A 450 14.26 12.71 -19.40
CA VAL A 450 13.91 12.85 -17.98
C VAL A 450 14.83 13.87 -17.34
N ASN A 451 14.27 14.94 -16.78
CA ASN A 451 15.01 15.88 -15.95
C ASN A 451 15.25 15.25 -14.58
N VAL A 452 16.46 14.71 -14.36
CA VAL A 452 16.78 13.94 -13.13
C VAL A 452 16.84 14.82 -11.89
N VAL A 453 17.09 16.13 -12.04
CA VAL A 453 17.04 17.08 -10.92
C VAL A 453 15.60 17.26 -10.43
N LYS A 454 14.66 17.48 -11.35
CA LYS A 454 13.23 17.54 -11.01
C LYS A 454 12.70 16.21 -10.49
N LEU A 455 13.16 15.08 -11.05
CA LEU A 455 12.81 13.76 -10.55
C LEU A 455 13.30 13.54 -9.12
N GLN A 456 14.54 13.97 -8.81
CA GLN A 456 15.07 13.92 -7.45
C GLN A 456 14.21 14.73 -6.47
N GLU A 457 13.75 15.92 -6.86
CA GLU A 457 12.84 16.74 -6.03
C GLU A 457 11.50 16.04 -5.80
N ALA A 458 10.93 15.39 -6.83
CA ALA A 458 9.71 14.63 -6.72
C ALA A 458 9.85 13.42 -5.77
N LEU A 459 10.97 12.70 -5.86
CA LEU A 459 11.26 11.57 -4.97
C LEU A 459 11.43 12.00 -3.52
N LYS A 460 12.07 13.16 -3.27
CA LYS A 460 12.19 13.73 -1.92
C LYS A 460 10.83 13.99 -1.26
N SER A 461 9.79 14.30 -2.05
CA SER A 461 8.44 14.55 -1.53
C SER A 461 7.78 13.31 -0.90
N ILE A 462 8.26 12.10 -1.24
CA ILE A 462 7.79 10.82 -0.69
C ILE A 462 8.83 10.17 0.24
N GLY A 463 9.86 10.91 0.66
CA GLY A 463 10.91 10.40 1.54
C GLY A 463 11.94 9.49 0.87
N SER A 464 11.95 9.41 -0.47
CA SER A 464 12.98 8.74 -1.25
C SER A 464 13.99 9.76 -1.81
N ASN A 465 15.12 9.33 -2.33
CA ASN A 465 16.09 10.20 -3.00
C ASN A 465 16.61 9.55 -4.29
N LEU A 466 17.19 10.35 -5.18
CA LEU A 466 17.83 9.91 -6.42
C LEU A 466 19.30 10.28 -6.39
N GLY A 467 20.18 9.38 -6.82
CA GLY A 467 21.61 9.64 -6.83
C GLY A 467 22.38 8.61 -7.65
N LEU A 468 23.67 8.53 -7.36
CA LEU A 468 24.63 7.69 -8.06
C LEU A 468 25.30 6.70 -7.09
N ILE A 469 25.67 5.52 -7.58
CA ILE A 469 26.44 4.53 -6.81
C ILE A 469 27.58 3.93 -7.64
N SER A 470 28.64 3.44 -6.99
CA SER A 470 29.72 2.65 -7.63
C SER A 470 29.96 1.31 -6.93
N ASP A 471 30.91 0.54 -7.47
CA ASP A 471 31.38 -0.76 -6.99
C ASP A 471 31.50 -0.99 -5.48
N SER A 472 31.91 0.01 -4.73
CA SER A 472 32.21 -0.10 -3.30
C SER A 472 31.10 0.45 -2.39
N ASN A 473 30.03 0.99 -2.96
CA ASN A 473 29.00 1.70 -2.22
C ASN A 473 27.60 1.30 -2.68
N VAL A 474 27.00 0.37 -1.94
CA VAL A 474 25.60 -0.05 -2.11
C VAL A 474 24.74 0.39 -0.94
N THR A 475 25.17 1.36 -0.13
CA THR A 475 24.43 1.76 1.09
C THR A 475 24.09 3.24 1.10
N GLU A 476 24.87 4.07 0.41
CA GLU A 476 24.70 5.51 0.38
C GLU A 476 24.66 6.02 -1.07
N LEU A 477 23.81 7.00 -1.35
CA LEU A 477 23.78 7.66 -2.64
C LEU A 477 24.82 8.78 -2.71
N GLU A 478 25.62 8.78 -3.77
CA GLU A 478 26.38 9.94 -4.20
C GLU A 478 25.48 10.96 -4.89
N SER A 479 25.93 12.22 -4.93
CA SER A 479 25.23 13.29 -5.65
C SER A 479 25.16 12.99 -7.15
N LEU A 480 24.09 13.44 -7.82
CA LEU A 480 23.96 13.43 -9.29
C LEU A 480 25.07 14.24 -10.00
N GLY A 481 25.83 15.06 -9.25
CA GLY A 481 26.91 15.86 -9.80
C GLY A 481 26.40 16.81 -10.88
N ASN A 482 26.96 16.69 -12.08
CA ASN A 482 26.57 17.52 -13.22
C ASN A 482 25.47 16.87 -14.10
N VAL A 483 24.95 15.69 -13.78
CA VAL A 483 23.91 15.03 -14.59
C VAL A 483 22.60 15.82 -14.47
N SER A 484 22.06 16.31 -15.59
CA SER A 484 20.85 17.15 -15.60
C SER A 484 19.65 16.45 -16.24
N LYS A 485 19.86 15.77 -17.38
CA LYS A 485 18.80 15.08 -18.13
C LYS A 485 19.29 13.75 -18.67
N ILE A 486 18.44 12.74 -18.71
CA ILE A 486 18.72 11.44 -19.35
C ILE A 486 17.78 11.26 -20.54
N GLY A 487 18.33 10.94 -21.71
CA GLY A 487 17.56 10.65 -22.91
C GLY A 487 16.82 9.33 -22.82
N LEU A 488 15.56 9.32 -23.26
CA LEU A 488 14.73 8.12 -23.37
C LEU A 488 14.84 7.46 -24.75
N THR A 489 15.55 8.08 -25.69
CA THR A 489 15.94 7.42 -26.95
C THR A 489 17.26 6.71 -26.74
N TYR A 490 17.31 5.43 -27.10
CA TYR A 490 18.51 4.61 -27.06
C TYR A 490 18.61 3.78 -28.35
N GLU A 491 19.84 3.40 -28.70
CA GLU A 491 20.11 2.42 -29.74
C GLU A 491 20.01 1.02 -29.14
N ASP A 492 19.13 0.17 -29.67
CA ASP A 492 18.99 -1.22 -29.23
C ASP A 492 19.89 -2.15 -30.07
N LYS A 493 20.89 -2.74 -29.42
CA LYS A 493 21.83 -3.71 -29.99
C LYS A 493 21.39 -5.16 -29.80
N ASN A 494 20.20 -5.40 -29.23
CA ASN A 494 19.68 -6.76 -29.00
C ASN A 494 19.58 -7.63 -30.25
N ASP A 495 19.41 -7.03 -31.43
CA ASP A 495 19.27 -7.75 -32.70
C ASP A 495 20.59 -7.75 -33.51
N ASP A 496 21.65 -7.11 -32.99
CA ASP A 496 22.98 -7.07 -33.59
C ASP A 496 23.82 -8.26 -33.09
N LEU A 497 23.65 -9.41 -33.77
CA LEU A 497 24.38 -10.64 -33.43
C LEU A 497 25.91 -10.48 -33.49
N GLU A 498 26.44 -9.65 -34.39
CA GLU A 498 27.88 -9.42 -34.48
C GLU A 498 28.39 -8.66 -33.24
N TYR A 499 27.62 -7.68 -32.78
CA TYR A 499 27.89 -6.98 -31.53
C TYR A 499 27.81 -7.93 -30.33
N ILE A 500 26.77 -8.75 -30.22
CA ILE A 500 26.62 -9.70 -29.11
C ILE A 500 27.77 -10.71 -29.12
N GLU A 501 28.05 -11.35 -30.25
CA GLU A 501 29.09 -12.38 -30.36
C GLU A 501 30.50 -11.83 -30.04
N SER A 502 30.77 -10.58 -30.40
CA SER A 502 32.06 -9.94 -30.10
C SER A 502 32.23 -9.52 -28.64
N ASN A 503 31.12 -9.35 -27.90
CA ASN A 503 31.14 -8.88 -26.50
C ASN A 503 30.73 -9.95 -25.47
N ILE A 504 30.29 -11.13 -25.88
CA ILE A 504 29.78 -12.18 -24.98
C ILE A 504 30.83 -12.84 -24.06
N ASN A 505 32.11 -12.56 -24.29
CA ASN A 505 33.16 -13.02 -23.40
C ASN A 505 33.52 -11.97 -22.34
N ASN A 506 32.94 -10.77 -22.44
CA ASN A 506 33.13 -9.71 -21.46
C ASN A 506 32.30 -10.00 -20.20
N SER A 507 32.73 -9.40 -19.08
CA SER A 507 32.00 -9.48 -17.81
C SER A 507 30.62 -8.83 -17.86
N SER A 508 30.41 -7.94 -18.82
CA SER A 508 29.22 -7.15 -19.00
C SER A 508 29.00 -6.83 -20.48
N VAL A 509 27.76 -6.58 -20.87
CA VAL A 509 27.39 -6.19 -22.24
C VAL A 509 26.38 -5.04 -22.18
N SER A 510 26.66 -3.94 -22.89
CA SER A 510 25.74 -2.81 -23.05
C SER A 510 24.81 -3.04 -24.24
N LEU A 511 23.55 -3.42 -24.01
CA LEU A 511 22.63 -3.75 -25.11
C LEU A 511 21.73 -2.58 -25.52
N GLN A 512 21.50 -1.61 -24.64
CA GLN A 512 20.84 -0.36 -25.01
C GLN A 512 21.77 0.81 -24.71
N ASN A 513 22.16 1.54 -25.76
CA ASN A 513 23.08 2.67 -25.65
C ASN A 513 22.33 3.99 -25.78
N GLY A 514 22.34 4.78 -24.71
CA GLY A 514 21.67 6.08 -24.63
C GLY A 514 22.65 7.23 -24.40
N SER A 515 22.09 8.36 -23.99
CA SER A 515 22.88 9.54 -23.64
C SER A 515 22.24 10.36 -22.52
N TYR A 516 23.08 11.09 -21.78
CA TYR A 516 22.64 12.06 -20.79
C TYR A 516 23.27 13.43 -21.06
N GLU A 517 22.61 14.49 -20.60
CA GLU A 517 23.08 15.85 -20.69
C GLU A 517 23.54 16.36 -19.33
N THR A 518 24.67 17.05 -19.32
CA THR A 518 25.18 17.72 -18.13
C THR A 518 24.46 19.06 -17.90
N THR A 519 24.64 19.66 -16.72
CA THR A 519 24.18 21.03 -16.41
C THR A 519 24.80 22.09 -17.32
N GLU A 520 25.93 21.79 -17.95
CA GLU A 520 26.61 22.63 -18.93
C GLU A 520 26.14 22.37 -20.38
N GLY A 521 25.23 21.41 -20.58
CA GLY A 521 24.69 21.03 -21.89
C GLY A 521 25.60 20.11 -22.71
N LYS A 522 26.64 19.51 -22.10
CA LYS A 522 27.45 18.47 -22.75
C LYS A 522 26.67 17.15 -22.77
N THR A 523 26.79 16.39 -23.85
CA THR A 523 26.21 15.05 -23.97
C THR A 523 27.27 13.98 -23.70
N ASN A 524 26.97 13.04 -22.80
CA ASN A 524 27.80 11.90 -22.42
C ASN A 524 26.98 10.60 -22.54
N LYS A 525 27.63 9.43 -22.39
CA LYS A 525 26.97 8.13 -22.55
C LYS A 525 26.27 7.65 -21.27
N VAL A 526 25.17 6.94 -21.47
CA VAL A 526 24.54 6.10 -20.45
C VAL A 526 24.10 4.83 -21.15
N ASP A 527 24.41 3.69 -20.56
CA ASP A 527 24.07 2.39 -21.12
C ASP A 527 23.22 1.59 -20.15
N ASP A 528 22.32 0.78 -20.70
CA ASP A 528 21.73 -0.34 -19.99
C ASP A 528 22.69 -1.54 -20.10
N VAL A 529 23.17 -2.01 -18.96
CA VAL A 529 24.25 -2.99 -18.88
C VAL A 529 23.79 -4.30 -18.27
N TRP A 530 24.00 -5.40 -18.97
CA TRP A 530 23.74 -6.74 -18.47
C TRP A 530 25.02 -7.37 -17.94
N PHE A 531 24.94 -8.04 -16.78
CA PHE A 531 26.08 -8.73 -16.19
C PHE A 531 26.07 -10.22 -16.49
N LYS A 532 27.26 -10.77 -16.69
CA LYS A 532 27.43 -12.22 -16.81
C LYS A 532 27.34 -12.84 -15.42
N LEU A 533 26.46 -13.82 -15.23
CA LEU A 533 26.36 -14.61 -14.02
C LEU A 533 27.64 -15.45 -13.86
N ALA A 534 28.17 -15.45 -12.64
CA ALA A 534 29.40 -16.14 -12.26
C ALA A 534 29.29 -17.67 -12.29
#